data_AF-A0A7X7ZHJ3-F1
#
_entry.id   AF-A0A7X7ZHJ3-F1
#
_cell.length_a   1.000
_cell.length_b   1.000
_cell.length_c   1.000
_cell.angle_alpha   90.00
_cell.angle_beta   90.00
_cell.angle_gamma   90.00
#
_symmetry.space_group_name_H-M   'P 1'
#
loop_
_entity.id
_entity.type
_entity.pdbx_description
1 polymer ?
#
loop_
_entity_poly.entity_id
_entity_poly.type
_entity_poly.pdbx_seq_one_letter_code
_entity_poly.pdbx_strand_id
1 'polypeptide(L)'
;MSHPPPPEVRRAAFTVNTDCPNYRPLDGRCFDVDAYQLLAQKVGQGAVYETFRPHCPHAACPVPSGAMKAIEVAAGIALPRDAHIQVQS
;
A
#
# COMPACT_ATOMS: atom_id res chain seq x y z
N MET A 1 9.60 5.60 35.94
CA MET A 1 9.03 4.83 34.82
C MET A 1 9.37 5.60 33.55
N SER A 2 10.35 5.14 32.79
CA SER A 2 10.75 5.80 31.55
C SER A 2 9.59 5.68 30.55
N HIS A 3 9.11 6.81 30.07
CA HIS A 3 8.15 6.84 28.96
C HIS A 3 8.76 6.05 27.79
N PRO A 4 8.04 5.09 27.17
CA PRO A 4 8.53 4.47 25.96
C PRO A 4 8.75 5.59 24.93
N PRO A 5 9.85 5.57 24.16
CA PRO A 5 10.01 6.53 23.07
C PRO A 5 8.79 6.44 22.16
N PRO A 6 8.31 7.59 21.63
CA PRO A 6 7.23 7.56 20.65
C PRO A 6 7.63 6.60 19.51
N PRO A 7 6.68 5.79 18.99
CA PRO A 7 6.99 4.88 17.91
C PRO A 7 7.65 5.66 16.76
N GLU A 8 8.76 5.14 16.27
CA GLU A 8 9.48 5.73 15.13
C GLU A 8 8.51 5.88 13.96
N VAL A 9 8.41 7.07 13.37
CA VAL A 9 7.53 7.33 12.23
C VAL A 9 8.34 7.17 10.96
N ARG A 10 7.90 6.29 10.05
CA ARG A 10 8.56 6.08 8.75
C ARG A 10 7.66 6.58 7.62
N ARG A 11 7.79 7.85 7.26
CA ARG A 11 6.97 8.46 6.19
C ARG A 11 7.29 7.84 4.84
N ALA A 12 6.24 7.52 4.08
CA ALA A 12 6.32 7.09 2.70
C ALA A 12 5.19 7.70 1.89
N ALA A 13 5.52 8.11 0.67
CA ALA A 13 4.55 8.66 -0.27
C ALA A 13 4.61 7.96 -1.62
N PHE A 14 3.44 7.80 -2.24
CA PHE A 14 3.32 7.30 -3.61
C PHE A 14 2.08 7.92 -4.29
N THR A 15 2.10 7.94 -5.62
CA THR A 15 0.96 8.38 -6.42
C THR A 15 0.39 7.18 -7.18
N VAL A 16 -0.94 7.09 -7.26
CA VAL A 16 -1.61 6.09 -8.08
C VAL A 16 -1.68 6.59 -9.51
N ASN A 17 -1.17 5.80 -10.45
CA ASN A 17 -1.37 5.98 -11.88
C ASN A 17 -1.97 4.68 -12.42
N THR A 18 -3.13 4.75 -13.07
CA THR A 18 -3.85 3.52 -13.44
C THR A 18 -4.67 3.64 -14.71
N ASP A 19 -4.55 2.61 -15.57
CA ASP A 19 -5.43 2.42 -16.72
C ASP A 19 -6.68 1.60 -16.37
N CYS A 20 -6.77 1.04 -15.15
CA CYS A 20 -7.90 0.23 -14.73
C CYS A 20 -9.15 1.10 -14.56
N PRO A 21 -10.26 0.84 -15.28
CA PRO A 21 -11.48 1.64 -15.17
C PRO A 21 -12.04 1.76 -13.76
N ASN A 22 -11.90 0.70 -12.95
CA ASN A 22 -12.42 0.68 -11.59
C ASN A 22 -11.63 1.59 -10.64
N TYR A 23 -10.33 1.78 -10.89
CA TYR A 23 -9.45 2.62 -10.07
C TYR A 23 -9.28 4.04 -10.60
N ARG A 24 -9.95 4.42 -11.71
CA ARG A 24 -10.00 5.81 -12.19
C ARG A 24 -10.33 6.85 -11.10
N PRO A 25 -11.23 6.59 -10.12
CA PRO A 25 -11.47 7.53 -9.02
C PRO A 25 -10.25 7.79 -8.12
N LEU A 26 -9.22 6.94 -8.19
CA LEU A 26 -7.97 7.08 -7.47
C LEU A 26 -6.81 7.56 -8.37
N ASP A 27 -7.02 7.78 -9.66
CA ASP A 27 -5.95 8.21 -10.56
C ASP A 27 -5.41 9.59 -10.17
N GLY A 28 -4.08 9.72 -10.13
CA GLY A 28 -3.38 10.90 -9.63
C GLY A 28 -3.44 11.10 -8.11
N ARG A 29 -4.11 10.20 -7.35
CA ARG A 29 -4.17 10.32 -5.89
C ARG A 29 -2.80 10.07 -5.26
N CYS A 30 -2.33 11.06 -4.49
CA CYS A 30 -1.15 10.94 -3.64
C CYS A 30 -1.53 10.38 -2.26
N PHE A 31 -0.74 9.44 -1.78
CA PHE A 31 -0.78 8.92 -0.42
C PHE A 31 0.48 9.37 0.30
N ASP A 32 0.35 9.78 1.56
CA ASP A 32 1.47 10.09 2.45
C ASP A 32 1.17 9.51 3.83
N VAL A 33 1.82 8.40 4.16
CA VAL A 33 1.46 7.48 5.24
C VAL A 33 2.65 7.18 6.14
N ASP A 34 2.36 6.69 7.35
CA ASP A 34 3.37 6.03 8.19
C ASP A 34 3.45 4.55 7.81
N ALA A 35 4.57 4.15 7.21
CA ALA A 35 4.79 2.80 6.72
C ALA A 35 4.86 1.78 7.87
N TYR A 36 5.40 2.13 9.03
CA TYR A 36 5.46 1.20 10.18
C TYR A 36 4.08 0.91 10.74
N GLN A 37 3.19 1.90 10.79
CA GLN A 37 1.80 1.69 11.20
C GLN A 37 1.07 0.74 10.23
N LEU A 38 1.28 0.88 8.93
CA LEU A 38 0.65 0.03 7.92
C LEU A 38 1.19 -1.41 7.95
N LEU A 39 2.50 -1.61 8.18
CA LEU A 39 3.08 -2.95 8.32
C LEU A 39 2.55 -3.72 9.54
N ALA A 40 2.13 -3.02 10.58
CA ALA A 40 1.55 -3.65 11.77
C ALA A 40 0.11 -4.16 11.55
N GLN A 41 -0.51 -3.83 10.41
CA GLN A 41 -1.88 -4.20 10.08
C GLN A 41 -1.93 -5.49 9.26
N LYS A 42 -3.07 -6.20 9.32
CA LYS A 42 -3.29 -7.40 8.50
C LYS A 42 -3.69 -7.03 7.08
N VAL A 43 -3.38 -7.92 6.13
CA VAL A 43 -3.86 -7.81 4.74
C VAL A 43 -5.37 -7.53 4.71
N GLY A 44 -5.78 -6.53 3.95
CA GLY A 44 -7.18 -6.10 3.86
C GLY A 44 -7.61 -5.06 4.90
N GLN A 45 -6.73 -4.63 5.81
CA GLN A 45 -6.99 -3.61 6.81
C GLN A 45 -6.16 -2.34 6.55
N GLY A 46 -6.60 -1.21 7.11
CA GLY A 46 -5.84 0.04 7.05
C GLY A 46 -6.25 0.96 5.92
N ALA A 47 -5.77 2.20 6.01
CA ALA A 47 -6.17 3.30 5.14
C ALA A 47 -6.00 2.99 3.64
N VAL A 48 -4.96 2.23 3.27
CA VAL A 48 -4.74 1.81 1.88
C VAL A 48 -5.85 0.84 1.45
N TYR A 49 -6.04 -0.28 2.14
CA TYR A 49 -7.07 -1.24 1.75
C TYR A 49 -8.49 -0.65 1.85
N GLU A 50 -8.78 0.16 2.87
CA GLU A 50 -10.06 0.85 3.03
C GLU A 50 -10.36 1.82 1.88
N THR A 51 -9.34 2.49 1.35
CA THR A 51 -9.47 3.37 0.19
C THR A 51 -9.67 2.58 -1.11
N PHE A 52 -8.97 1.46 -1.28
CA PHE A 52 -8.96 0.71 -2.54
C PHE A 52 -10.13 -0.27 -2.65
N ARG A 53 -10.62 -0.83 -1.53
CA ARG A 53 -11.65 -1.89 -1.51
C ARG A 53 -12.98 -1.51 -2.17
N PRO A 54 -13.53 -0.29 -2.01
CA PRO A 54 -14.75 0.13 -2.69
C PRO A 54 -14.65 0.12 -4.23
N HIS A 55 -13.42 0.16 -4.75
CA HIS A 55 -13.11 0.21 -6.18
C HIS A 55 -12.55 -1.12 -6.72
N CYS A 56 -12.46 -2.16 -5.87
CA CYS A 56 -11.84 -3.43 -6.23
C CYS A 56 -12.89 -4.52 -6.49
N PRO A 57 -13.25 -4.82 -7.75
CA PRO A 57 -14.25 -5.85 -8.04
C PRO A 57 -13.72 -7.29 -7.92
N HIS A 58 -12.41 -7.49 -7.82
CA HIS A 58 -11.79 -8.82 -7.87
C HIS A 58 -10.90 -9.08 -6.65
N ALA A 59 -11.11 -10.19 -5.95
CA ALA A 59 -10.35 -10.53 -4.74
C ALA A 59 -8.83 -10.67 -4.97
N ALA A 60 -8.43 -11.14 -6.15
CA ALA A 60 -7.02 -11.33 -6.52
C ALA A 60 -6.41 -10.15 -7.30
N CYS A 61 -7.05 -8.97 -7.27
CA CYS A 61 -6.51 -7.80 -7.96
C CYS A 61 -5.10 -7.48 -7.43
N PRO A 62 -4.09 -7.32 -8.31
CA PRO A 62 -2.73 -7.00 -7.86
C PRO A 62 -2.59 -5.54 -7.39
N VAL A 63 -3.54 -4.66 -7.70
CA VAL A 63 -3.43 -3.21 -7.44
C VAL A 63 -3.29 -2.88 -5.95
N PRO A 64 -4.12 -3.40 -5.01
CA PRO A 64 -3.94 -3.12 -3.58
C PRO A 64 -2.60 -3.65 -3.05
N SER A 65 -2.17 -4.83 -3.51
CA SER A 65 -0.85 -5.38 -3.15
C SER A 65 0.28 -4.52 -3.69
N GLY A 66 0.17 -4.03 -4.93
CA GLY A 66 1.12 -3.10 -5.54
C GLY A 66 1.20 -1.76 -4.80
N ALA A 67 0.08 -1.23 -4.32
CA ALA A 67 0.06 -0.01 -3.50
C ALA A 67 0.82 -0.19 -2.18
N MET A 68 0.58 -1.31 -1.47
CA MET A 68 1.36 -1.67 -0.27
C MET A 68 2.84 -1.83 -0.61
N LYS A 69 3.16 -2.45 -1.76
CA LYS A 69 4.53 -2.63 -2.20
C LYS A 69 5.23 -1.29 -2.48
N ALA A 70 4.53 -0.34 -3.10
CA ALA A 70 5.04 0.99 -3.35
C ALA A 70 5.41 1.71 -2.04
N ILE A 71 4.60 1.55 -0.99
CA ILE A 71 4.89 2.08 0.35
C ILE A 71 6.14 1.44 0.94
N GLU A 72 6.27 0.12 0.89
CA GLU A 72 7.47 -0.59 1.38
C GLU A 72 8.74 -0.11 0.67
N VAL A 73 8.67 0.08 -0.65
CA VAL A 73 9.78 0.57 -1.48
C VAL A 73 10.12 2.02 -1.14
N ALA A 74 9.13 2.90 -1.08
CA ALA A 74 9.31 4.31 -0.74
C ALA A 74 9.87 4.50 0.68
N ALA A 75 9.48 3.63 1.63
CA ALA A 75 10.02 3.61 2.97
C ALA A 75 11.38 2.92 3.08
N GLY A 76 11.91 2.27 2.03
CA GLY A 76 13.20 1.57 2.08
C GLY A 76 13.22 0.34 2.98
N ILE A 77 12.07 -0.33 3.12
CA ILE A 77 11.85 -1.49 4.01
C ILE A 77 11.35 -2.73 3.24
N ALA A 78 11.18 -2.60 1.93
CA ALA A 78 10.87 -3.72 1.06
C ALA A 78 11.99 -4.77 1.11
N LEU A 79 11.64 -6.06 1.28
CA LEU A 79 12.60 -7.16 1.19
C LEU A 79 13.22 -7.24 -0.23
N PRO A 80 12.49 -7.68 -1.28
CA PRO A 80 12.85 -7.31 -2.64
C PRO A 80 12.19 -5.98 -2.99
N ARG A 81 12.90 -5.09 -3.71
CA ARG A 81 12.30 -3.85 -4.23
C ARG A 81 11.18 -4.17 -5.21
N ASP A 82 11.45 -5.02 -6.21
CA ASP A 82 10.52 -5.36 -7.27
C ASP A 82 9.73 -6.63 -6.95
N ALA A 83 8.49 -6.72 -7.45
CA ALA A 83 7.63 -7.89 -7.32
C ALA A 83 6.91 -8.16 -8.65
N HIS A 84 6.80 -9.42 -9.02
CA HIS A 84 6.17 -9.85 -10.27
C HIS A 84 5.16 -10.97 -10.00
N ILE A 85 4.00 -10.89 -10.64
CA ILE A 85 2.99 -11.94 -10.63
C ILE A 85 2.92 -12.51 -12.05
N GLN A 86 3.20 -13.81 -12.19
CA GLN A 86 3.04 -14.55 -13.43
C GLN A 86 1.93 -15.58 -13.22
N VAL A 87 1.01 -15.69 -14.19
CA VAL A 87 -0.15 -16.59 -14.10
C VAL A 87 -0.04 -17.63 -15.22
N GLN A 88 -0.21 -18.90 -14.86
CA GLN A 88 -0.22 -20.05 -15.76
C GLN A 88 -1.38 -20.97 -15.34
N SER A 89 -1.98 -21.68 -16.29
CA SER A 89 -3.11 -22.60 -16.09
C SER A 89 -2.74 -24.02 -16.47
#